data_AF-A0A935QBJ0-F1
#
_entry.id   AF-A0A935QBJ0-F1
#
_cell.length_a   1.000
_cell.length_b   1.000
_cell.length_c   1.000
_cell.angle_alpha   90.00
_cell.angle_beta   90.00
_cell.angle_gamma   90.00
#
_symmetry.space_group_name_H-M   'P 1'
#
loop_
_entity.id
_entity.type
_entity.pdbx_description
1 polymer ?
#
loop_
_entity_poly.entity_id
_entity_poly.type
_entity_poly.pdbx_seq_one_letter_code
_entity_poly.pdbx_strand_id
1 'polypeptide(L)'
;MTRDPSFDVVAVTALDDAALVGALRAHALTLSATEARRVRDLLGRDPTLAELTLFDTMWSEHCSYKSSRPTLKEFLPTTGSNVIVGPVEDAGIVDFGTVDGVRWGVIIAHESHNHPSQVMPVEGAATGIGGIVRDVYCMGGEVIGVLDPLRFGWPLGEGGAHRLDIAREVVTGIWEYGNAPG
;
A
#
# COMPACT_ATOMS: atom_id res chain seq x y z
N MET A 1 -1.73 17.13 -33.89
CA MET A 1 -1.78 16.17 -32.77
C MET A 1 -0.46 16.29 -32.04
N THR A 2 -0.45 16.85 -30.83
CA THR A 2 0.78 16.97 -30.02
C THR A 2 1.20 15.58 -29.57
N ARG A 3 2.50 15.27 -29.70
CA ARG A 3 3.08 14.01 -29.25
C ARG A 3 2.87 13.87 -27.73
N ASP A 4 2.43 12.69 -27.29
CA ASP A 4 2.24 12.39 -25.87
C ASP A 4 3.61 12.17 -25.20
N PRO A 5 3.96 12.98 -24.18
CA PRO A 5 5.27 12.93 -23.53
C PRO A 5 5.51 11.63 -22.74
N SER A 6 4.47 10.85 -22.43
CA SER A 6 4.63 9.56 -21.75
C SER A 6 5.44 8.53 -22.57
N PHE A 7 5.49 8.71 -23.90
CA PHE A 7 6.30 7.89 -24.81
C PHE A 7 7.70 8.44 -25.06
N ASP A 8 8.07 9.55 -24.42
CA ASP A 8 9.41 10.11 -24.59
C ASP A 8 10.45 9.24 -23.88
N VAL A 9 11.54 8.95 -24.60
CA VAL A 9 12.63 8.11 -24.10
C VAL A 9 13.50 8.95 -23.17
N VAL A 10 13.71 8.44 -21.96
CA VAL A 10 14.64 9.03 -20.99
C VAL A 10 16.01 8.42 -21.22
N ALA A 11 17.00 9.25 -21.54
CA ALA A 11 18.34 8.83 -21.94
C ALA A 11 19.20 8.33 -20.75
N VAL A 12 18.74 7.29 -20.05
CA VAL A 12 19.36 6.69 -18.86
C VAL A 12 20.82 6.31 -19.10
N THR A 13 21.15 5.84 -20.31
CA THR A 13 22.51 5.44 -20.67
C THR A 13 23.46 6.62 -20.88
N ALA A 14 22.94 7.74 -21.39
CA ALA A 14 23.76 8.89 -21.76
C ALA A 14 24.01 9.86 -20.59
N LEU A 15 23.14 9.83 -19.57
CA LEU A 15 23.21 10.72 -18.43
C LEU A 15 24.10 10.13 -17.31
N ASP A 16 24.91 10.99 -16.70
CA ASP A 16 25.52 10.68 -15.42
C ASP A 16 24.46 10.62 -14.29
N ASP A 17 24.84 10.12 -13.12
CA ASP A 17 23.92 9.87 -12.00
C ASP A 17 23.20 11.14 -11.54
N ALA A 18 23.91 12.28 -11.48
CA ALA A 18 23.35 13.52 -11.00
C ALA A 18 22.34 14.10 -12.00
N ALA A 19 22.69 14.10 -13.28
CA ALA A 19 21.81 14.54 -14.36
C ALA A 19 20.59 13.62 -14.50
N LEU A 20 20.78 12.30 -14.35
CA LEU A 20 19.69 11.32 -14.39
C LEU A 20 18.71 11.53 -13.24
N VAL A 21 19.18 11.67 -12.00
CA VAL A 21 18.32 11.98 -10.85
C VAL A 21 17.60 13.32 -11.04
N GLY A 22 18.27 14.32 -11.59
CA GLY A 22 17.64 15.60 -11.94
C GLY A 22 16.51 15.44 -12.95
N ALA A 23 16.73 14.67 -14.02
CA ALA A 23 15.71 14.40 -15.04
C ALA A 23 14.52 13.61 -14.47
N LEU A 24 14.77 12.59 -13.65
CA LEU A 24 13.71 11.82 -12.98
C LEU A 24 12.85 12.71 -12.07
N ARG A 25 13.49 13.56 -11.26
CA ARG A 25 12.79 14.50 -10.37
C ARG A 25 11.97 15.54 -11.10
N ALA A 26 12.40 15.98 -12.29
CA ALA A 26 11.61 16.90 -13.12
C ALA A 26 10.25 16.30 -13.52
N HIS A 27 10.13 14.97 -13.49
CA HIS A 27 8.89 14.24 -13.71
C HIS A 27 8.28 13.65 -12.42
N ALA A 28 8.69 14.16 -11.25
CA ALA A 28 8.23 13.70 -9.93
C ALA A 28 8.51 12.21 -9.63
N LEU A 29 9.50 11.61 -10.29
CA LEU A 29 9.93 10.24 -10.02
C LEU A 29 10.96 10.22 -8.89
N THR A 30 10.92 9.15 -8.08
CA THR A 30 11.76 8.97 -6.89
C THR A 30 12.83 7.88 -7.04
N LEU A 31 12.83 7.15 -8.15
CA LEU A 31 13.87 6.19 -8.52
C LEU A 31 15.28 6.76 -8.32
N SER A 32 16.13 5.96 -7.70
CA SER A 32 17.58 6.19 -7.70
C SER A 32 18.16 5.98 -9.10
N ALA A 33 19.34 6.56 -9.38
CA ALA A 33 20.06 6.32 -10.63
C ALA A 33 20.31 4.81 -10.88
N THR A 34 20.62 4.06 -9.82
CA THR A 34 20.82 2.61 -9.87
C THR A 34 19.53 1.88 -10.25
N GLU A 35 18.39 2.23 -9.67
CA GLU A 35 17.10 1.61 -10.02
C GLU A 35 16.72 1.93 -11.47
N ALA A 36 16.87 3.18 -11.92
CA ALA A 36 16.60 3.57 -13.31
C ALA A 36 17.49 2.84 -14.32
N ARG A 37 18.79 2.64 -14.02
CA ARG A 37 19.68 1.81 -14.85
C ARG A 37 19.28 0.35 -14.84
N ARG A 38 18.83 -0.16 -13.70
CA ARG A 38 18.31 -1.53 -13.61
C ARG A 38 17.08 -1.73 -14.49
N VAL A 39 16.17 -0.75 -14.55
CA VAL A 39 15.03 -0.76 -15.47
C VAL A 39 15.50 -0.85 -16.92
N ARG A 40 16.45 0.01 -17.32
CA ARG A 40 17.07 -0.02 -18.65
C ARG A 40 17.68 -1.38 -18.97
N ASP A 41 18.39 -2.00 -18.03
CA ASP A 41 19.00 -3.32 -18.22
C ASP A 41 17.95 -4.43 -18.42
N LEU A 42 16.83 -4.37 -17.68
CA LEU A 42 15.71 -5.30 -17.84
C LEU A 42 15.02 -5.16 -19.20
N LEU A 43 14.92 -3.94 -19.71
CA LEU A 43 14.29 -3.65 -21.01
C LEU A 43 15.24 -3.83 -22.20
N GLY A 44 16.56 -3.85 -21.96
CA GLY A 44 17.58 -3.89 -23.01
C GLY A 44 17.71 -2.60 -23.82
N ARG A 45 17.02 -1.53 -23.42
CA ARG A 45 17.03 -0.20 -24.05
C ARG A 45 16.71 0.88 -23.03
N ASP A 46 16.97 2.13 -23.39
CA ASP A 46 16.53 3.26 -22.59
C ASP A 46 14.98 3.26 -22.47
N PRO A 47 14.43 3.44 -21.26
CA PRO A 47 13.00 3.37 -21.01
C PRO A 47 12.28 4.65 -21.46
N THR A 48 10.99 4.51 -21.75
CA THR A 48 10.10 5.67 -21.87
C THR A 48 9.76 6.24 -20.48
N LEU A 49 9.24 7.48 -20.46
CA LEU A 49 8.75 8.08 -19.23
C LEU A 49 7.65 7.21 -18.58
N ALA A 50 6.69 6.70 -19.36
CA ALA A 50 5.64 5.81 -18.86
C ALA A 50 6.20 4.55 -18.21
N GLU A 51 7.20 3.92 -18.84
CA GLU A 51 7.85 2.72 -18.30
C GLU A 51 8.54 3.04 -16.98
N LEU A 52 9.28 4.16 -16.89
CA LEU A 52 9.90 4.59 -15.64
C LEU A 52 8.88 4.90 -14.55
N THR A 53 7.74 5.52 -14.88
CA THR A 53 6.66 5.79 -13.91
C THR A 53 6.07 4.50 -13.35
N LEU A 54 5.86 3.49 -14.20
CA LEU A 54 5.38 2.17 -13.75
C LEU A 54 6.39 1.53 -12.79
N PHE A 55 7.68 1.53 -13.14
CA PHE A 55 8.71 0.98 -12.27
C PHE A 55 8.89 1.78 -10.96
N ASP A 56 8.82 3.11 -11.01
CA ASP A 56 8.88 3.97 -9.82
C ASP A 56 7.79 3.62 -8.81
N THR A 57 6.56 3.44 -9.31
CA THR A 57 5.41 3.05 -8.48
C THR A 57 5.60 1.65 -7.91
N MET A 58 5.91 0.67 -8.76
CA MET A 58 6.01 -0.75 -8.37
C MET A 58 7.21 -1.05 -7.48
N TRP A 59 8.30 -0.30 -7.60
CA TRP A 59 9.52 -0.47 -6.78
C TRP A 59 9.60 0.51 -5.60
N SER A 60 8.54 1.28 -5.37
CA SER A 60 8.38 2.05 -4.13
C SER A 60 8.41 1.13 -2.91
N GLU A 61 8.78 1.68 -1.75
CA GLU A 61 8.78 0.90 -0.49
C GLU A 61 7.38 0.34 -0.19
N HIS A 62 6.34 1.14 -0.45
CA HIS A 62 4.95 0.78 -0.21
C HIS A 62 4.52 -0.48 -0.97
N CYS A 63 4.95 -0.64 -2.22
CA CYS A 63 4.56 -1.80 -3.04
C CYS A 63 5.54 -2.98 -2.93
N SER A 64 6.84 -2.71 -2.78
CA SER A 64 7.87 -3.75 -2.89
C SER A 64 8.34 -4.31 -1.56
N TYR A 65 8.07 -3.61 -0.44
CA TYR A 65 8.55 -3.96 0.89
C TYR A 65 10.08 -4.14 0.91
N LYS A 66 10.84 -3.42 0.06
CA LYS A 66 12.26 -3.71 -0.18
C LYS A 66 13.13 -3.61 1.07
N SER A 67 12.76 -2.80 2.07
CA SER A 67 13.45 -2.76 3.36
C SER A 67 13.02 -3.85 4.33
N SER A 68 11.74 -4.22 4.34
CA SER A 68 11.14 -5.10 5.36
C SER A 68 11.06 -6.57 4.93
N ARG A 69 11.01 -6.84 3.62
CA ARG A 69 10.87 -8.19 3.04
C ARG A 69 11.93 -9.19 3.53
N PRO A 70 13.23 -8.85 3.65
CA PRO A 70 14.22 -9.79 4.18
C PRO A 70 13.88 -10.22 5.62
N THR A 71 13.58 -9.25 6.49
CA THR A 71 13.21 -9.48 7.89
C THR A 71 11.93 -10.29 8.01
N LEU A 72 10.89 -9.95 7.23
CA LEU A 72 9.63 -10.69 7.25
C LEU A 72 9.83 -12.14 6.80
N LYS A 73 10.64 -12.37 5.76
CA LYS A 73 10.95 -13.73 5.31
C LYS A 73 11.68 -14.56 6.36
N GLU A 74 12.54 -13.94 7.15
CA GLU A 74 13.33 -14.61 8.18
C GLU A 74 12.51 -14.91 9.45
N PHE A 75 11.67 -13.96 9.88
CA PHE A 75 11.09 -14.00 11.23
C PHE A 75 9.56 -14.15 11.28
N LEU A 76 8.84 -13.93 10.18
CA LEU A 76 7.38 -14.06 10.19
C LEU A 76 6.96 -15.53 10.09
N PRO A 77 6.30 -16.10 11.10
CA PRO A 77 5.75 -17.45 10.99
C PRO A 77 4.57 -17.44 10.01
N THR A 78 4.74 -18.10 8.87
CA THR A 78 3.72 -18.16 7.79
C THR A 78 3.06 -19.53 7.65
N THR A 79 3.49 -20.51 8.44
CA THR A 79 2.99 -21.88 8.42
C THR A 79 2.45 -22.31 9.78
N GLY A 80 1.34 -23.04 9.80
CA GLY A 80 0.76 -23.62 11.00
C GLY A 80 -0.32 -24.64 10.65
N SER A 81 -0.65 -25.55 11.57
CA SER A 81 -1.63 -26.62 11.32
C SER A 81 -3.05 -26.10 11.06
N ASN A 82 -3.33 -24.88 11.51
CA ASN A 82 -4.61 -24.18 11.32
C ASN A 82 -4.56 -23.11 10.22
N VAL A 83 -3.47 -22.98 9.46
CA VAL A 83 -3.38 -22.04 8.34
C VAL A 83 -3.94 -22.72 7.08
N ILE A 84 -5.00 -22.16 6.51
CA ILE A 84 -5.58 -22.59 5.23
C ILE A 84 -4.87 -21.85 4.09
N VAL A 85 -4.74 -20.52 4.20
CA VAL A 85 -4.03 -19.66 3.25
C VAL A 85 -3.08 -18.76 4.04
N GLY A 86 -1.78 -18.80 3.72
CA GLY A 86 -0.76 -17.92 4.30
C GLY A 86 -0.73 -16.54 3.63
N PRO A 87 0.25 -15.67 3.95
CA PRO A 87 0.36 -14.31 3.43
C PRO A 87 0.93 -14.30 1.99
N VAL A 88 0.19 -14.91 1.06
CA VAL A 88 0.51 -15.00 -0.37
C VAL A 88 -0.52 -14.27 -1.21
N GLU A 89 -1.77 -14.24 -0.75
CA GLU A 89 -2.91 -13.54 -1.35
C GLU A 89 -3.23 -12.27 -0.54
N ASP A 90 -4.30 -11.57 -0.91
CA ASP A 90 -4.74 -10.30 -0.30
C ASP A 90 -5.08 -10.43 1.21
N ALA A 91 -5.46 -11.63 1.68
CA ALA A 91 -5.67 -11.89 3.10
C ALA A 91 -5.31 -13.32 3.53
N GLY A 92 -5.02 -13.50 4.82
CA GLY A 92 -4.75 -14.81 5.41
C GLY A 92 -6.04 -15.51 5.84
N ILE A 93 -6.10 -16.83 5.69
CA ILE A 93 -7.25 -17.65 6.13
C ILE A 93 -6.79 -18.70 7.13
N VAL A 94 -7.47 -18.75 8.28
CA VAL A 94 -7.24 -19.77 9.32
C VAL A 94 -8.47 -20.62 9.55
N ASP A 95 -8.27 -21.88 9.88
CA ASP A 95 -9.34 -22.84 10.18
C ASP A 95 -10.04 -22.47 11.49
N PHE A 96 -11.38 -22.39 11.43
CA PHE A 96 -12.24 -22.13 12.58
C PHE A 96 -12.97 -23.38 13.07
N GLY A 97 -12.86 -24.49 12.34
CA GLY A 97 -13.47 -25.76 12.68
C GLY A 97 -14.68 -26.10 11.83
N THR A 98 -15.44 -27.11 12.25
CA THR A 98 -16.59 -27.64 11.52
C THR A 98 -17.85 -27.54 12.37
N VAL A 99 -18.90 -26.95 11.81
CA VAL A 99 -20.23 -26.82 12.42
C VAL A 99 -21.23 -27.46 11.47
N ASP A 100 -22.03 -28.42 11.96
CA ASP A 100 -23.02 -29.15 11.17
C ASP A 100 -22.49 -29.75 9.85
N GLY A 101 -21.23 -30.23 9.88
CA GLY A 101 -20.55 -30.82 8.73
C GLY A 101 -19.98 -29.80 7.73
N VAL A 102 -20.14 -28.49 7.97
CA VAL A 102 -19.56 -27.41 7.16
C VAL A 102 -18.30 -26.90 7.84
N ARG A 103 -17.19 -26.87 7.09
CA ARG A 103 -15.93 -26.30 7.57
C ARG A 103 -15.94 -24.78 7.39
N TRP A 104 -15.59 -24.06 8.44
CA TRP A 104 -15.51 -22.60 8.47
C TRP A 104 -14.06 -22.14 8.58
N GLY A 105 -13.76 -21.00 7.96
CA GLY A 105 -12.49 -20.31 8.09
C GLY A 105 -12.71 -18.86 8.48
N VAL A 106 -11.74 -18.28 9.20
CA VAL A 106 -11.69 -16.84 9.48
C VAL A 106 -10.68 -16.21 8.56
N ILE A 107 -11.12 -15.19 7.82
CA ILE A 107 -10.25 -14.36 6.98
C ILE A 107 -9.77 -13.18 7.82
N ILE A 108 -8.46 -12.96 7.85
CA ILE A 108 -7.84 -11.85 8.55
C ILE A 108 -6.99 -11.08 7.55
N ALA A 109 -7.31 -9.80 7.40
CA ALA A 109 -6.54 -8.84 6.64
C ALA A 109 -6.14 -7.68 7.56
N HIS A 110 -4.99 -7.06 7.30
CA HIS A 110 -4.56 -5.88 8.04
C HIS A 110 -3.79 -4.92 7.12
N GLU A 111 -4.28 -3.68 7.04
CA GLU A 111 -3.67 -2.60 6.26
C GLU A 111 -3.46 -1.35 7.13
N SER A 112 -2.69 -0.39 6.63
CA SER A 112 -2.58 0.93 7.25
C SER A 112 -2.74 2.01 6.18
N HIS A 113 -3.39 3.12 6.52
CA HIS A 113 -3.62 4.23 5.59
C HIS A 113 -3.11 5.56 6.16
N ASN A 114 -1.88 5.54 6.69
CA ASN A 114 -1.37 6.59 7.60
C ASN A 114 -1.18 7.95 6.92
N HIS A 115 -0.45 7.99 5.80
CA HIS A 115 -0.10 9.26 5.15
C HIS A 115 -1.35 9.99 4.61
N PRO A 116 -2.28 9.34 3.89
CA PRO A 116 -3.47 10.04 3.43
C PRO A 116 -4.37 10.48 4.59
N SER A 117 -4.50 9.67 5.65
CA SER A 117 -5.26 10.05 6.85
C SER A 117 -4.66 11.22 7.64
N GLN A 118 -3.40 11.59 7.38
CA GLN A 118 -2.80 12.81 7.91
C GLN A 118 -3.12 14.04 7.05
N VAL A 119 -3.27 13.86 5.74
CA VAL A 119 -3.46 14.96 4.76
C VAL A 119 -4.95 15.29 4.56
N MET A 120 -5.78 14.25 4.39
CA MET A 120 -7.23 14.31 4.22
C MET A 120 -7.85 13.26 5.15
N PRO A 121 -8.08 13.58 6.45
CA PRO A 121 -8.32 12.54 7.45
C PRO A 121 -9.61 11.74 7.28
N VAL A 122 -10.71 12.37 6.85
CA VAL A 122 -11.98 11.68 6.61
C VAL A 122 -11.84 10.70 5.44
N GLU A 123 -11.44 11.20 4.26
CA GLU A 123 -11.33 10.40 3.04
C GLU A 123 -10.22 9.36 3.14
N GLY A 124 -9.09 9.71 3.76
CA GLY A 124 -7.98 8.81 4.01
C GLY A 124 -8.40 7.63 4.89
N ALA A 125 -9.17 7.87 5.94
CA ALA A 125 -9.66 6.79 6.79
C ALA A 125 -10.73 5.94 6.08
N ALA A 126 -11.69 6.57 5.42
CA ALA A 126 -12.76 5.88 4.69
C ALA A 126 -12.21 4.98 3.58
N THR A 127 -11.23 5.46 2.81
CA THR A 127 -10.59 4.67 1.75
C THR A 127 -9.74 3.53 2.28
N GLY A 128 -9.12 3.69 3.47
CA GLY A 128 -8.46 2.61 4.19
C GLY A 128 -9.42 1.48 4.58
N ILE A 129 -10.59 1.80 5.13
CA ILE A 129 -11.63 0.78 5.41
C ILE A 129 -12.10 0.12 4.11
N GLY A 130 -12.32 0.91 3.07
CA GLY A 130 -12.70 0.36 1.77
C GLY A 130 -11.66 -0.57 1.17
N GLY A 131 -10.37 -0.28 1.34
CA GLY A 131 -9.25 -1.17 0.95
C GLY A 131 -9.38 -2.53 1.60
N ILE A 132 -9.34 -2.54 2.93
CA ILE A 132 -9.30 -3.80 3.66
C ILE A 132 -10.56 -4.65 3.51
N VAL A 133 -11.73 -4.01 3.34
CA VAL A 133 -12.99 -4.69 3.05
C VAL A 133 -12.95 -5.39 1.69
N ARG A 134 -12.36 -4.74 0.67
CA ARG A 134 -12.21 -5.35 -0.66
C ARG A 134 -11.29 -6.56 -0.63
N ASP A 135 -10.20 -6.50 0.14
CA ASP A 135 -9.25 -7.62 0.25
C ASP A 135 -9.95 -8.88 0.77
N VAL A 136 -10.81 -8.76 1.78
CA VAL A 136 -11.62 -9.89 2.29
C VAL A 136 -12.62 -10.39 1.26
N TYR A 137 -13.31 -9.51 0.54
CA TYR A 137 -14.25 -9.90 -0.51
C TYR A 137 -13.57 -10.60 -1.69
N CYS A 138 -12.37 -10.17 -2.08
CA CYS A 138 -11.58 -10.81 -3.13
C CYS A 138 -11.20 -12.26 -2.77
N MET A 139 -11.07 -12.56 -1.48
CA MET A 139 -10.89 -13.93 -0.97
C MET A 139 -12.18 -14.76 -0.95
N GLY A 140 -13.32 -14.18 -1.35
CA GLY A 140 -14.64 -14.82 -1.34
C GLY A 140 -15.29 -14.90 0.04
N GLY A 141 -14.78 -14.16 1.02
CA GLY A 141 -15.33 -14.11 2.37
C GLY A 141 -16.39 -13.02 2.54
N GLU A 142 -17.13 -13.14 3.64
CA GLU A 142 -18.03 -12.10 4.12
C GLU A 142 -17.36 -11.32 5.25
N VAL A 143 -17.44 -9.99 5.21
CA VAL A 143 -16.92 -9.14 6.28
C VAL A 143 -17.93 -9.13 7.43
N ILE A 144 -17.51 -9.63 8.60
CA ILE A 144 -18.34 -9.68 9.82
C ILE A 144 -17.95 -8.64 10.87
N GLY A 145 -16.88 -7.88 10.63
CA GLY A 145 -16.40 -6.84 11.53
C GLY A 145 -15.07 -6.23 11.09
N VAL A 146 -14.82 -5.01 11.56
CA VAL A 146 -13.59 -4.24 11.33
C VAL A 146 -13.03 -3.77 12.67
N LEU A 147 -11.70 -3.68 12.78
CA LEU A 147 -11.00 -3.24 13.99
C LEU A 147 -10.00 -2.14 13.65
N ASP A 148 -10.02 -1.05 14.43
CA ASP A 148 -9.25 0.17 14.14
C ASP A 148 -8.17 0.45 15.20
N PRO A 149 -6.92 -0.02 15.02
CA PRO A 149 -5.82 0.26 15.93
C PRO A 149 -5.29 1.70 15.75
N LEU A 150 -6.03 2.69 16.23
CA LEU A 150 -5.69 4.11 16.04
C LEU A 150 -4.55 4.59 16.94
N ARG A 151 -3.67 5.43 16.40
CA ARG A 151 -2.55 6.08 17.12
C ARG A 151 -2.42 7.53 16.66
N PHE A 152 -2.56 8.47 17.59
CA PHE A 152 -2.44 9.90 17.34
C PHE A 152 -1.41 10.54 18.28
N GLY A 153 -0.93 11.72 17.92
CA GLY A 153 -0.09 12.51 18.80
C GLY A 153 -0.86 13.03 20.02
N TRP A 154 -0.12 13.41 21.06
CA TRP A 154 -0.71 13.85 22.33
C TRP A 154 -1.61 15.10 22.14
N PRO A 155 -2.84 15.12 22.68
CA PRO A 155 -3.81 16.17 22.39
C PRO A 155 -3.58 17.48 23.17
N LEU A 156 -2.67 17.48 24.14
CA LEU A 156 -2.35 18.68 24.92
C LEU A 156 -1.07 19.35 24.39
N GLY A 157 -1.00 20.68 24.54
CA GLY A 157 0.14 21.49 24.12
C GLY A 157 -0.01 22.08 22.71
N GLU A 158 1.09 22.64 22.20
CA GLU A 158 1.12 23.30 20.90
C GLU A 158 0.75 22.34 19.75
N GLY A 159 -0.18 22.76 18.90
CA GLY A 159 -0.75 21.93 17.84
C GLY A 159 -1.72 20.83 18.31
N GLY A 160 -2.09 20.80 19.60
CA GLY A 160 -2.97 19.78 20.17
C GLY A 160 -4.37 19.76 19.54
N ALA A 161 -4.93 20.93 19.24
CA ALA A 161 -6.22 21.06 18.57
C ALA A 161 -6.21 20.41 17.19
N HIS A 162 -5.20 20.69 16.36
CA HIS A 162 -5.07 20.09 15.03
C HIS A 162 -4.96 18.55 15.09
N ARG A 163 -4.19 18.01 16.06
CA ARG A 163 -4.09 16.56 16.26
C ARG A 163 -5.43 15.94 16.69
N LEU A 164 -6.19 16.64 17.52
CA LEU A 164 -7.53 16.22 17.93
C LEU A 164 -8.52 16.26 16.76
N ASP A 165 -8.40 17.25 15.88
CA ASP A 165 -9.23 17.37 14.68
C ASP A 165 -8.95 16.22 13.70
N ILE A 166 -7.67 15.90 13.43
CA ILE A 166 -7.29 14.70 12.67
C ILE A 166 -7.91 13.45 13.29
N ALA A 167 -7.79 13.28 14.62
CA ALA A 167 -8.33 12.11 15.30
C ALA A 167 -9.86 12.00 15.15
N ARG A 168 -10.59 13.11 15.27
CA ARG A 168 -12.05 13.16 15.09
C ARG A 168 -12.44 12.84 13.66
N GLU A 169 -11.76 13.44 12.68
CA GLU A 169 -12.06 13.25 11.27
C GLU A 169 -11.73 11.83 10.79
N VAL A 170 -10.66 11.21 11.28
CA VAL A 170 -10.38 9.78 11.04
C VAL A 170 -11.53 8.92 11.56
N VAL A 171 -12.00 9.16 12.79
CA VAL A 171 -13.13 8.41 13.35
C VAL A 171 -14.41 8.63 12.54
N THR A 172 -14.65 9.86 12.06
CA THR A 172 -15.75 10.16 11.15
C THR A 172 -15.63 9.36 9.85
N GLY A 173 -14.47 9.35 9.20
CA GLY A 173 -14.26 8.59 7.95
C GLY A 173 -14.44 7.08 8.12
N ILE A 174 -13.98 6.52 9.25
CA ILE A 174 -14.23 5.12 9.61
C ILE A 174 -15.73 4.86 9.76
N TRP A 175 -16.45 5.72 10.49
CA TRP A 175 -17.87 5.60 10.70
C TRP A 175 -18.68 5.71 9.40
N GLU A 176 -18.33 6.67 8.53
CA GLU A 176 -19.01 6.90 7.26
C GLU A 176 -18.88 5.70 6.32
N TYR A 177 -17.69 5.10 6.23
CA TYR A 177 -17.51 3.92 5.40
C TYR A 177 -17.98 2.65 6.09
N GLY A 178 -17.61 2.40 7.34
CA GLY A 178 -17.85 1.13 8.04
C GLY A 178 -19.33 0.81 8.27
N ASN A 179 -20.19 1.81 8.43
CA ASN A 179 -21.63 1.61 8.62
C ASN A 179 -22.45 1.60 7.33
N ALA A 180 -21.86 1.99 6.19
CA ALA A 180 -22.52 1.97 4.90
C ALA A 180 -22.73 0.55 4.30
N PRO A 181 -21.77 -0.39 4.38
CA PRO A 181 -21.92 -1.74 3.85
C PRO A 181 -22.76 -2.67 4.75
N GLY A 182 -23.08 -2.27 6.00
CA GLY A 182 -23.92 -3.02 6.93
C GLY A 182 -23.22 -3.30 8.26
#